data_AF-A0A7R8HCY1-F1
#
_entry.id   AF-A0A7R8HCY1-F1
#
_cell.length_a   1.000
_cell.length_b   1.000
_cell.length_c   1.000
_cell.angle_alpha   90.00
_cell.angle_beta   90.00
_cell.angle_gamma   90.00
#
_symmetry.space_group_name_H-M   'P 1'
#
loop_
_entity.id
_entity.type
_entity.pdbx_description
1 polymer ?
#
loop_
_entity_poly.entity_id
_entity_poly.type
_entity_poly.pdbx_seq_one_letter_code
_entity_poly.pdbx_strand_id
1 'polypeptide(L)'
;MENQINFQSSSNCPTFSPNKFKKDLCQICIEKISKHSTATDEQIRDALNYFVDKVPSLIWSGQGNVFMGGYKSAINIKFIQDNSIRLIINASGNFENIMGPKYLSELTHVCMREINICINEGQSVLIHCAQGKSPVKCNRNCLDTH
;
A
#
# COMPACT_ATOMS: atom_id res chain seq x y z
N MET A 1 -8.08 0.38 -17.43
CA MET A 1 -7.92 1.81 -17.08
C MET A 1 -9.31 2.41 -16.95
N GLU A 2 -9.90 2.35 -15.75
CA GLU A 2 -11.00 3.26 -15.38
C GLU A 2 -10.34 4.47 -14.71
N ASN A 3 -9.77 5.37 -15.51
CA ASN A 3 -8.93 6.47 -15.00
C ASN A 3 -9.75 7.69 -14.53
N GLN A 4 -11.08 7.58 -14.47
CA GLN A 4 -11.95 8.70 -14.14
C GLN A 4 -13.10 8.25 -13.26
N ILE A 5 -13.24 8.90 -12.10
CA ILE A 5 -14.42 8.76 -11.24
C ILE A 5 -15.50 9.69 -11.79
N ASN A 6 -16.62 9.13 -12.23
CA ASN A 6 -17.80 9.89 -12.63
C ASN A 6 -18.79 9.97 -11.48
N PHE A 7 -19.18 11.19 -11.10
CA PHE A 7 -20.16 11.41 -10.04
C PHE A 7 -21.59 11.36 -10.60
N GLN A 8 -22.40 10.43 -10.10
CA GLN A 8 -23.75 10.16 -10.61
C GLN A 8 -24.87 10.75 -9.73
N SER A 9 -24.54 11.32 -8.57
CA SER A 9 -25.48 11.95 -7.63
C SER A 9 -26.74 11.13 -7.31
N SER A 10 -26.65 9.79 -7.33
CA SER A 10 -27.79 8.90 -7.15
C SER A 10 -28.03 8.48 -5.70
N SER A 11 -27.26 9.01 -4.75
CA SER A 11 -27.35 8.67 -3.32
C SER A 11 -28.35 9.57 -2.59
N ASN A 12 -29.18 8.98 -1.74
CA ASN A 12 -30.14 9.70 -0.90
C ASN A 12 -29.53 10.24 0.41
N CYS A 13 -28.23 10.09 0.62
CA CYS A 13 -27.60 10.61 1.83
C CYS A 13 -27.43 12.13 1.75
N PRO A 14 -27.78 12.88 2.82
CA PRO A 14 -27.60 14.33 2.84
C PRO A 14 -26.12 14.75 2.82
N THR A 15 -25.22 13.89 3.29
CA THR A 15 -23.79 14.14 3.28
C THR A 15 -23.04 12.82 3.17
N PHE A 16 -21.93 12.80 2.42
CA PHE A 16 -21.06 11.64 2.37
C PHE A 16 -20.31 11.51 3.70
N SER A 17 -20.43 10.32 4.30
CA SER A 17 -19.81 10.01 5.57
C SER A 17 -18.87 8.82 5.36
N PRO A 18 -17.55 9.02 5.25
CA PRO A 18 -16.63 7.97 4.83
C PRO A 18 -16.56 6.84 5.85
N ASN A 19 -16.60 5.59 5.37
CA ASN A 19 -16.37 4.43 6.21
C ASN A 19 -14.90 4.35 6.65
N LYS A 20 -14.66 4.11 7.94
CA LYS A 20 -13.33 4.05 8.56
C LYS A 20 -12.39 3.04 7.91
N PHE A 21 -12.91 1.91 7.43
CA PHE A 21 -12.14 0.79 6.87
C PHE A 21 -12.15 0.77 5.34
N LYS A 22 -13.16 1.39 4.72
CA LYS A 22 -13.34 1.46 3.26
C LYS A 22 -13.68 2.90 2.88
N LYS A 23 -12.66 3.75 2.77
CA LYS A 23 -12.85 5.20 2.57
C LYS A 23 -13.61 5.56 1.29
N ASP A 24 -13.72 4.64 0.34
CA ASP A 24 -14.51 4.77 -0.88
C ASP A 24 -16.02 4.51 -0.69
N LEU A 25 -16.45 4.03 0.48
CA LEU A 25 -17.85 3.74 0.80
C LEU A 25 -18.40 4.69 1.87
N CYS A 26 -19.68 5.05 1.72
CA CYS A 26 -20.41 5.77 2.75
C CYS A 26 -20.77 4.82 3.90
N GLN A 27 -20.54 5.21 5.15
CA GLN A 27 -20.93 4.39 6.31
C GLN A 27 -22.44 4.32 6.54
N ILE A 28 -23.22 5.26 5.98
CA ILE A 28 -24.67 5.34 6.17
C ILE A 28 -25.40 4.47 5.15
N CYS A 29 -25.16 4.68 3.85
CA CYS A 29 -25.86 3.95 2.78
C CYS A 29 -25.04 2.85 2.12
N ILE A 30 -23.76 2.67 2.49
CA ILE A 30 -22.83 1.66 1.92
C ILE A 30 -22.55 1.86 0.42
N GLU A 31 -23.05 2.94 -0.18
CA GLU A 31 -22.77 3.27 -1.57
C GLU A 31 -21.39 3.89 -1.77
N LYS A 32 -20.88 3.76 -3.00
CA LYS A 32 -19.58 4.35 -3.39
C LYS A 32 -19.64 5.87 -3.35
N ILE A 33 -18.50 6.50 -3.04
CA ILE A 33 -18.31 7.95 -3.06
C ILE A 33 -18.75 8.59 -4.39
N SER A 34 -18.59 7.88 -5.52
CA SER A 34 -19.03 8.32 -6.85
C SER A 34 -20.56 8.54 -6.96
N LYS A 35 -21.36 8.02 -6.04
CA LYS A 35 -22.82 8.28 -6.01
C LYS A 35 -23.21 9.50 -5.19
N HIS A 36 -22.25 10.14 -4.50
CA HIS A 36 -22.50 11.31 -3.63
C HIS A 36 -21.93 12.58 -4.24
N SER A 37 -22.78 13.55 -4.60
CA SER A 37 -22.33 14.91 -4.96
C SER A 37 -21.80 15.72 -3.78
N THR A 38 -22.17 15.34 -2.56
CA THR A 38 -21.84 16.07 -1.33
C THR A 38 -20.48 15.70 -0.74
N ALA A 39 -19.68 14.89 -1.44
CA ALA A 39 -18.36 14.50 -0.97
C ALA A 39 -17.39 15.69 -1.08
N THR A 40 -16.61 15.95 -0.03
CA THR A 40 -15.60 17.01 -0.06
C THR A 40 -14.35 16.56 -0.80
N ASP A 41 -13.55 17.51 -1.30
CA ASP A 41 -12.28 17.21 -1.98
C ASP A 41 -11.33 16.38 -1.12
N GLU A 42 -11.31 16.60 0.19
CA GLU A 42 -10.51 15.81 1.12
C GLU A 42 -10.98 14.35 1.17
N GLN A 43 -12.29 14.12 1.23
CA GLN A 43 -12.88 12.78 1.22
C GLN A 43 -12.63 12.06 -0.11
N ILE A 44 -12.74 12.79 -1.24
CA ILE A 44 -12.43 12.27 -2.58
C ILE A 44 -10.96 11.86 -2.67
N ARG A 45 -10.05 12.73 -2.21
CA ARG A 45 -8.61 12.44 -2.16
C ARG A 45 -8.32 11.20 -1.31
N ASP A 46 -8.96 11.08 -0.16
CA ASP A 46 -8.82 9.95 0.74
C ASP A 46 -9.34 8.63 0.14
N ALA A 47 -10.45 8.67 -0.58
CA ALA A 47 -10.99 7.51 -1.31
C ALA A 47 -10.09 7.12 -2.49
N LEU A 48 -9.56 8.09 -3.23
CA LEU A 48 -8.58 7.86 -4.31
C LEU A 48 -7.31 7.22 -3.74
N ASN A 49 -6.77 7.76 -2.65
CA ASN A 49 -5.63 7.19 -1.94
C ASN A 49 -5.91 5.75 -1.49
N TYR A 50 -7.13 5.46 -1.01
CA TYR A 50 -7.52 4.12 -0.62
C TYR A 50 -7.54 3.13 -1.79
N PHE A 51 -7.92 3.58 -2.98
CA PHE A 51 -7.98 2.77 -4.19
C PHE A 51 -6.58 2.44 -4.72
N VAL A 52 -5.69 3.44 -4.79
CA VAL A 52 -4.32 3.25 -5.30
C VAL A 52 -3.41 2.45 -4.34
N ASP A 53 -3.78 2.37 -3.06
CA ASP A 53 -3.06 1.60 -2.02
C ASP A 53 -2.93 0.09 -2.32
N LYS A 54 -3.65 -0.43 -3.33
CA LYS A 54 -3.56 -1.82 -3.79
C LYS A 54 -2.46 -2.06 -4.82
N VAL A 55 -1.95 -1.01 -5.45
CA VAL A 55 -0.98 -1.12 -6.54
C VAL A 55 0.38 -0.70 -6.00
N PRO A 56 1.34 -1.63 -5.84
CA PRO A 56 2.70 -1.28 -5.48
C PRO A 56 3.35 -0.35 -6.51
N SER A 57 4.22 0.53 -6.04
CA SER A 57 5.10 1.33 -6.89
C SER A 57 6.39 0.55 -7.20
N LEU A 58 6.83 0.59 -8.45
CA LEU A 58 8.16 0.08 -8.83
C LEU A 58 9.23 1.03 -8.27
N ILE A 59 10.19 0.50 -7.51
CA ILE A 59 11.31 1.23 -6.92
C ILE A 59 12.61 0.96 -7.68
N TRP A 60 12.80 -0.29 -8.11
CA TRP A 60 13.98 -0.70 -8.87
C TRP A 60 13.64 -1.80 -9.86
N SER A 61 14.36 -1.82 -11.00
CA SER A 61 14.22 -2.81 -12.06
C SER A 61 15.59 -3.25 -12.55
N GLY A 62 15.78 -4.56 -12.71
CA GLY A 62 16.99 -5.20 -13.20
C GLY A 62 16.70 -6.65 -13.61
N GLN A 63 17.48 -7.61 -13.10
CA GLN A 63 17.17 -9.03 -13.32
C GLN A 63 15.81 -9.42 -12.73
N GLY A 64 15.47 -8.87 -11.56
CA GLY A 64 14.13 -8.87 -10.98
C GLY A 64 13.63 -7.44 -10.75
N ASN A 65 12.44 -7.29 -10.17
CA ASN A 65 11.91 -5.97 -9.79
C ASN A 65 11.74 -5.85 -8.27
N VAL A 66 11.96 -4.64 -7.73
CA VAL A 66 11.63 -4.31 -6.34
C VAL A 66 10.47 -3.35 -6.34
N PHE A 67 9.39 -3.74 -5.68
CA PHE A 67 8.20 -2.95 -5.50
C PHE A 67 8.03 -2.51 -4.05
N MET A 68 7.41 -1.34 -3.84
CA MET A 68 7.02 -0.85 -2.52
C MET A 68 5.53 -0.53 -2.46
N GLY A 69 4.85 -0.96 -1.42
CA GLY A 69 3.42 -0.71 -1.26
C GLY A 69 2.92 -0.68 0.18
N GLY A 70 1.64 -0.37 0.35
CA GLY A 70 0.95 -0.54 1.62
C GLY A 70 0.58 -1.99 1.91
N TYR A 71 -0.06 -2.25 3.05
CA TYR A 71 -0.58 -3.58 3.41
C TYR A 71 -1.50 -4.17 2.32
N LYS A 72 -2.34 -3.35 1.67
CA LYS A 72 -3.28 -3.84 0.66
C LYS A 72 -2.61 -4.37 -0.61
N SER A 73 -1.42 -3.89 -0.90
CA SER A 73 -0.63 -4.39 -2.04
C SER A 73 -0.17 -5.84 -1.83
N ALA A 74 0.09 -6.25 -0.58
CA ALA A 74 0.47 -7.63 -0.26
C ALA A 74 -0.69 -8.64 -0.42
N ILE A 75 -1.94 -8.16 -0.50
CA ILE A 75 -3.12 -9.00 -0.77
C ILE A 75 -3.60 -8.87 -2.23
N ASN A 76 -2.90 -8.12 -3.08
CA ASN A 76 -3.19 -8.03 -4.51
C ASN A 76 -2.57 -9.23 -5.25
N ILE A 77 -3.21 -10.40 -5.12
CA ILE A 77 -2.72 -11.67 -5.66
C ILE A 77 -2.45 -11.59 -7.16
N LYS A 78 -3.30 -10.89 -7.92
CA LYS A 78 -3.10 -10.70 -9.36
C LYS A 78 -1.80 -9.96 -9.66
N PHE A 79 -1.54 -8.84 -8.97
CA PHE A 79 -0.28 -8.10 -9.14
C PHE A 79 0.95 -8.94 -8.77
N ILE A 80 0.86 -9.71 -7.68
CA ILE A 80 1.92 -10.61 -7.22
C ILE A 80 2.26 -11.66 -8.30
N GLN A 81 1.25 -12.27 -8.89
CA GLN A 81 1.41 -13.26 -9.97
C GLN A 81 1.93 -12.63 -11.26
N ASP A 82 1.32 -11.53 -11.71
CA ASP A 82 1.67 -10.84 -12.95
C ASP A 82 3.11 -10.32 -12.95
N ASN A 83 3.68 -10.03 -11.77
CA ASN A 83 5.05 -9.51 -11.63
C ASN A 83 6.05 -10.54 -11.09
N SER A 84 5.67 -11.82 -10.99
CA SER A 84 6.54 -12.89 -10.47
C SER A 84 7.15 -12.56 -9.12
N ILE A 85 6.36 -12.00 -8.20
CA ILE A 85 6.80 -11.69 -6.84
C ILE A 85 6.87 -12.99 -6.04
N ARG A 86 8.07 -13.37 -5.57
CA ARG A 86 8.27 -14.56 -4.73
C ARG A 86 8.52 -14.23 -3.26
N LEU A 87 9.05 -13.04 -2.98
CA LEU A 87 9.36 -12.59 -1.63
C LEU A 87 8.53 -11.35 -1.28
N ILE A 88 7.83 -11.41 -0.15
CA ILE A 88 7.11 -10.29 0.43
C ILE A 88 7.78 -9.95 1.77
N ILE A 89 8.27 -8.72 1.89
CA ILE A 89 8.96 -8.23 3.08
C ILE A 89 8.05 -7.24 3.80
N ASN A 90 7.73 -7.52 5.05
CA ASN A 90 6.99 -6.60 5.90
C ASN A 90 7.96 -5.65 6.61
N ALA A 91 8.03 -4.41 6.13
CA ALA A 91 8.74 -3.32 6.78
C ALA A 91 7.82 -2.69 7.85
N SER A 92 7.74 -3.31 9.03
CA SER A 92 7.10 -2.71 10.19
C SER A 92 8.09 -1.82 10.93
N GLY A 93 7.77 -0.53 11.10
CA GLY A 93 8.53 0.34 12.01
C GLY A 93 8.43 -0.13 13.47
N ASN A 94 9.35 0.36 14.30
CA ASN A 94 9.50 0.01 15.73
C ASN A 94 9.90 -1.45 16.01
N PHE A 95 10.39 -2.19 15.02
CA PHE A 95 10.85 -3.56 15.23
C PHE A 95 12.03 -3.61 16.22
N GLU A 96 12.93 -2.63 16.17
CA GLU A 96 14.03 -2.48 17.13
C GLU A 96 13.56 -2.35 18.58
N ASN A 97 12.45 -1.64 18.83
CA ASN A 97 11.91 -1.48 20.18
C ASN A 97 11.30 -2.79 20.72
N ILE A 98 10.90 -3.70 19.83
CA ILE A 98 10.26 -4.97 20.19
C ILE A 98 11.31 -6.06 20.39
N MET A 99 12.29 -6.14 19.49
CA MET A 99 13.26 -7.25 19.45
C MET A 99 14.64 -6.86 19.97
N GLY A 100 14.95 -5.57 20.06
CA GLY A 100 16.25 -5.03 20.45
C GLY A 100 17.23 -4.87 19.27
N PRO A 101 18.28 -4.03 19.43
CA PRO A 101 19.18 -3.64 18.35
C PRO A 101 20.00 -4.80 17.76
N LYS A 102 20.29 -5.83 18.57
CA LYS A 102 21.05 -7.02 18.10
C LYS A 102 20.33 -7.75 16.96
N TYR A 103 19.00 -7.82 17.00
CA TYR A 103 18.21 -8.51 15.98
C TYR A 103 18.09 -7.69 14.69
N LEU A 104 18.27 -6.37 14.75
CA LEU A 104 18.14 -5.50 13.59
C LEU A 104 19.25 -5.76 12.56
N SER A 105 20.50 -5.92 13.01
CA SER A 105 21.63 -6.20 12.11
C SER A 105 21.48 -7.58 11.46
N GLU A 106 21.14 -8.60 12.24
CA GLU A 106 20.91 -9.96 11.73
C GLU A 106 19.75 -10.00 10.72
N LEU A 107 18.63 -9.32 11.02
CA LEU A 107 17.49 -9.24 10.10
C LEU A 107 17.81 -8.47 8.83
N THR A 108 18.58 -7.39 8.92
CA THR A 108 19.02 -6.63 7.74
C THR A 108 19.87 -7.52 6.84
N HIS A 109 20.81 -8.27 7.40
CA HIS A 109 21.64 -9.20 6.64
C HIS A 109 20.83 -10.32 5.98
N VAL A 110 19.92 -10.96 6.73
CA VAL A 110 19.05 -12.02 6.19
C VAL A 110 18.14 -11.44 5.10
N CYS A 111 17.51 -10.30 5.35
CA CYS A 111 16.61 -9.64 4.40
C CYS A 111 17.34 -9.30 3.09
N MET A 112 18.50 -8.64 3.16
CA MET A 112 19.28 -8.32 1.97
C MET A 112 19.76 -9.56 1.21
N ARG A 113 20.11 -10.63 1.93
CA ARG A 113 20.48 -11.91 1.30
C ARG A 113 19.31 -12.50 0.51
N GLU A 114 18.13 -12.59 1.11
CA GLU A 114 16.94 -13.16 0.42
C GLU A 114 16.48 -12.28 -0.75
N ILE A 115 16.57 -10.94 -0.62
CA ILE A 115 16.33 -10.01 -1.72
C ILE A 115 17.27 -10.32 -2.89
N ASN A 116 18.58 -10.42 -2.62
CA ASN A 116 19.57 -10.67 -3.66
C ASN A 116 19.37 -12.03 -4.34
N ILE A 117 19.01 -13.08 -3.59
CA ILE A 117 18.68 -14.40 -4.16
C ILE A 117 17.50 -14.26 -5.13
N CYS A 118 16.41 -13.64 -4.71
CA CYS A 118 15.22 -13.46 -5.56
C CYS A 118 15.56 -12.68 -6.84
N ILE A 119 16.27 -11.55 -6.70
CA ILE A 119 16.64 -10.71 -7.84
C ILE A 119 17.55 -11.46 -8.82
N ASN A 120 18.55 -12.19 -8.32
CA ASN A 120 19.48 -12.95 -9.16
C ASN A 120 18.81 -14.13 -9.89
N GLU A 121 17.74 -14.68 -9.32
CA GLU A 121 16.89 -15.70 -9.97
C GLU A 121 15.89 -15.11 -10.98
N GLY A 122 15.92 -13.79 -11.19
CA GLY A 122 15.02 -13.09 -12.10
C GLY A 122 13.61 -12.86 -11.53
N GLN A 123 13.47 -12.94 -10.21
CA GLN A 123 12.19 -12.83 -9.51
C GLN A 123 12.06 -11.49 -8.79
N SER A 124 10.81 -11.11 -8.55
CA SER A 124 10.50 -9.82 -7.96
C SER A 124 10.28 -9.91 -6.45
N VAL A 125 10.47 -8.78 -5.79
CA VAL A 125 10.27 -8.59 -4.34
C VAL A 125 9.25 -7.49 -4.12
N LEU A 126 8.34 -7.70 -3.16
CA LEU A 126 7.42 -6.67 -2.67
C LEU A 126 7.78 -6.31 -1.23
N ILE A 127 8.21 -5.08 -1.02
CA ILE A 127 8.38 -4.49 0.31
C ILE A 127 7.07 -3.78 0.67
N HIS A 128 6.44 -4.13 1.79
CA HIS A 128 5.22 -3.47 2.22
C HIS A 128 5.30 -2.93 3.65
N CYS A 129 4.65 -1.80 3.88
CA CYS A 129 4.54 -1.17 5.20
C CYS A 129 3.19 -1.56 5.82
N ALA A 130 3.20 -2.41 6.85
CA ALA A 130 1.97 -2.88 7.52
C ALA A 130 1.29 -1.82 8.40
N GLN A 131 1.93 -0.67 8.65
CA GLN A 131 1.43 0.35 9.58
C GLN A 131 0.19 1.13 9.09
N GLY A 132 -0.35 0.82 7.90
CA GLY A 132 -1.59 1.43 7.38
C GLY A 132 -1.49 2.94 7.10
N LYS A 133 -0.29 3.52 7.15
CA LYS A 133 0.01 4.86 6.65
C LYS A 133 0.30 4.76 5.16
N SER A 134 -0.09 5.77 4.38
CA SER A 134 0.18 5.76 2.94
C SER A 134 1.68 5.53 2.67
N PRO A 135 2.05 4.84 1.57
CA PRO A 135 3.46 4.60 1.21
C PRO A 135 4.30 5.89 1.26
N VAL A 136 3.70 7.02 0.87
CA VAL A 136 4.28 8.37 0.91
C VAL A 136 4.67 8.81 2.33
N LYS A 137 3.87 8.49 3.35
CA LYS A 137 4.18 8.81 4.76
C LYS A 137 5.17 7.82 5.37
N CYS A 138 5.22 6.58 4.89
CA CYS A 138 6.20 5.59 5.35
C CYS A 138 7.61 5.91 4.80
N ASN A 139 7.72 6.44 3.57
CA ASN A 139 9.01 6.85 2.98
C ASN A 139 9.78 7.88 3.80
N ARG A 140 9.12 8.88 4.41
CA ARG A 140 9.83 9.87 5.26
C ARG A 140 10.34 9.27 6.57
N ASN A 141 9.63 8.31 7.17
CA ASN A 141 10.01 7.81 8.48
C ASN A 141 10.94 6.59 8.43
N CYS A 142 11.03 5.89 7.30
CA CYS A 142 11.85 4.69 7.17
C CYS A 142 13.21 4.93 6.49
N LEU A 143 13.38 6.04 5.76
CA LEU A 143 14.64 6.39 5.09
C LEU A 143 15.44 7.49 5.83
N ASP A 144 14.80 8.27 6.71
CA ASP A 144 15.45 9.39 7.42
C ASP A 144 16.13 8.97 8.75
N THR A 145 16.38 7.68 8.99
CA THR A 145 17.08 7.16 10.18
C THR A 145 18.55 6.78 9.94
N HIS A 146 19.18 7.35 8.91
CA HIS A 146 20.62 7.23 8.67
C HIS A 146 21.28 8.60 8.56
#